data_AF-A0A0M5J7F9-F1
#
_entry.id   AF-A0A0M5J7F9-F1
#
_cell.length_a   1.000
_cell.length_b   1.000
_cell.length_c   1.000
_cell.angle_alpha   90.00
_cell.angle_beta   90.00
_cell.angle_gamma   90.00
#
_symmetry.space_group_name_H-M   'P 1'
#
loop_
_entity.id
_entity.type
_entity.pdbx_description
1 polymer ?
#
loop_
_entity_poly.entity_id
_entity_poly.type
_entity_poly.pdbx_seq_one_letter_code
_entity_poly.pdbx_strand_id
1 'polypeptide(L)'
;KNMITGTSQADCAILIIAGGVGEFEAGISKDGQTREHALLAYTLGVKQLIVAVNKMDTVKWDEGRFNEIIKEVSNFIKKVGYNPKTVAFVPISGFNGDNMIEPSSNCPWYKGWDKETKAGKSTGKTLLEAIDS
;
A
#
# COMPACT_ATOMS: atom_id res chain seq x y z
N LYS A 1 -8.53 -18.65 -8.70
CA LYS A 1 -7.71 -19.74 -9.29
C LYS A 1 -6.35 -19.26 -9.80
N ASN A 2 -6.25 -18.12 -10.50
CA ASN A 2 -4.98 -17.61 -11.03
C ASN A 2 -4.07 -16.91 -10.00
N MET A 3 -4.64 -16.39 -8.90
CA MET A 3 -3.87 -15.72 -7.85
C MET A 3 -2.92 -16.70 -7.12
N ILE A 4 -3.39 -17.92 -6.79
CA ILE A 4 -2.61 -18.89 -5.99
C ILE A 4 -1.33 -19.32 -6.73
N THR A 5 -1.42 -19.57 -8.04
CA THR A 5 -0.24 -19.93 -8.85
C THR A 5 0.73 -18.76 -9.02
N GLY A 6 0.24 -17.53 -9.18
CA GLY A 6 1.10 -16.34 -9.32
C GLY A 6 1.77 -15.92 -8.01
N THR A 7 1.07 -16.01 -6.88
CA THR A 7 1.59 -15.61 -5.57
C THR A 7 2.62 -16.59 -5.02
N SER A 8 2.61 -17.86 -5.46
CA SER A 8 3.59 -18.87 -5.04
C SER A 8 5.04 -18.58 -5.45
N GLN A 9 5.26 -17.65 -6.38
CA GLN A 9 6.58 -17.21 -6.86
C GLN A 9 6.83 -15.72 -6.60
N ALA A 10 5.94 -15.03 -5.88
CA ALA A 10 6.06 -13.59 -5.67
C ALA A 10 7.02 -13.27 -4.52
N ASP A 11 8.04 -12.45 -4.81
CA ASP A 11 8.98 -11.95 -3.78
C ASP A 11 8.38 -10.77 -2.98
N CYS A 12 7.40 -10.07 -3.57
CA CYS A 12 6.73 -8.90 -3.02
C CYS A 12 5.26 -8.85 -3.44
N ALA A 13 4.39 -8.39 -2.54
CA ALA A 13 2.98 -8.09 -2.82
C ALA A 13 2.75 -6.58 -2.81
N ILE A 14 1.98 -6.09 -3.78
CA ILE A 14 1.50 -4.70 -3.79
C ILE A 14 0.01 -4.71 -3.47
N LEU A 15 -0.35 -4.12 -2.34
CA LEU A 15 -1.72 -3.96 -1.89
C LEU A 15 -2.25 -2.59 -2.31
N ILE A 16 -3.15 -2.58 -3.29
CA ILE A 16 -3.81 -1.35 -3.75
C ILE A 16 -5.04 -1.07 -2.89
N ILE A 17 -5.08 0.10 -2.27
CA ILE A 17 -6.17 0.58 -1.42
C ILE A 17 -6.83 1.78 -2.07
N ALA A 18 -8.15 1.80 -2.21
CA ALA A 18 -8.85 2.99 -2.68
C ALA A 18 -8.92 4.05 -1.56
N GLY A 19 -8.58 5.30 -1.88
CA GLY A 19 -8.64 6.42 -0.94
C GLY A 19 -10.04 7.02 -0.74
N GLY A 20 -10.94 6.77 -1.68
CA GLY A 20 -12.31 7.28 -1.67
C GLY A 20 -13.08 6.87 -0.41
N VAL A 21 -13.93 7.78 0.08
CA VAL A 21 -14.84 7.49 1.20
C VAL A 21 -15.90 6.49 0.73
N GLY A 22 -16.14 5.45 1.52
CA GLY A 22 -17.00 4.32 1.20
C GLY A 22 -16.26 3.20 0.47
N GLU A 23 -15.38 3.54 -0.48
CA GLU A 23 -14.57 2.53 -1.20
C GLU A 23 -13.53 1.87 -0.29
N PHE A 24 -12.85 2.68 0.53
CA PHE A 24 -11.88 2.19 1.50
C PHE A 24 -12.53 1.22 2.50
N GLU A 25 -13.61 1.67 3.13
CA GLU A 25 -14.33 0.96 4.19
C GLU A 25 -14.93 -0.35 3.66
N ALA A 26 -15.45 -0.35 2.42
CA ALA A 26 -15.90 -1.57 1.76
C ALA A 26 -14.74 -2.55 1.52
N GLY A 27 -13.57 -2.04 1.09
CA GLY A 27 -12.39 -2.86 0.80
C GLY A 27 -11.80 -3.54 2.04
N ILE A 28 -11.76 -2.87 3.19
CA ILE A 28 -11.24 -3.42 4.46
C ILE A 28 -12.31 -4.11 5.32
N SER A 29 -13.55 -4.16 4.84
CA SER A 29 -14.65 -4.85 5.52
C SER A 29 -14.36 -6.35 5.71
N LYS A 30 -15.17 -7.01 6.54
CA LYS A 30 -14.98 -8.43 6.86
C LYS A 30 -15.05 -9.33 5.62
N ASP A 31 -15.89 -8.96 4.65
CA ASP A 31 -16.10 -9.63 3.37
C ASP A 31 -15.33 -8.94 2.22
N GLY A 32 -14.48 -7.97 2.55
CA GLY A 32 -13.69 -7.20 1.60
C GLY A 32 -12.52 -7.99 1.02
N GLN A 33 -12.29 -7.81 -0.28
CA GLN A 33 -11.25 -8.54 -1.02
C GLN A 33 -9.82 -8.17 -0.58
N THR A 34 -9.59 -6.93 -0.14
CA THR A 34 -8.29 -6.49 0.39
C THR A 34 -7.82 -7.39 1.54
N ARG A 35 -8.77 -7.84 2.37
CA ARG A 35 -8.48 -8.69 3.52
C ARG A 35 -8.07 -10.09 3.13
N GLU A 36 -8.82 -10.69 2.22
CA GLU A 36 -8.56 -12.02 1.70
C GLU A 36 -7.22 -12.07 0.96
N HIS A 37 -6.95 -11.08 0.11
CA HIS A 37 -5.72 -11.00 -0.68
C HIS A 37 -4.46 -10.84 0.19
N ALA A 38 -4.50 -9.97 1.21
CA ALA A 38 -3.37 -9.79 2.11
C ALA A 38 -3.07 -11.06 2.93
N LEU A 39 -4.11 -11.75 3.38
CA LEU A 39 -3.99 -13.01 4.12
C LEU A 39 -3.40 -14.11 3.22
N LEU A 40 -3.93 -14.28 2.00
CA LEU A 40 -3.44 -15.27 1.05
C LEU A 40 -1.97 -15.03 0.69
N ALA A 41 -1.57 -13.77 0.43
CA ALA A 41 -0.18 -13.42 0.17
C ALA A 41 0.73 -13.82 1.32
N TYR A 42 0.32 -13.56 2.56
CA TYR A 42 1.12 -13.90 3.74
C TYR A 42 1.22 -15.42 3.94
N THR A 43 0.11 -16.15 3.80
CA THR A 43 0.08 -17.61 3.91
C THR A 43 0.92 -18.31 2.85
N LEU A 44 1.01 -17.72 1.65
CA LEU A 44 1.84 -18.24 0.54
C LEU A 44 3.32 -17.85 0.66
N GLY A 45 3.72 -17.16 1.74
CA GLY A 45 5.11 -16.88 2.06
C GLY A 45 5.63 -15.52 1.58
N VAL A 46 4.77 -14.68 1.01
CA VAL A 46 5.14 -13.33 0.59
C VAL A 46 5.26 -12.44 1.83
N LYS A 47 6.50 -12.09 2.19
CA LYS A 47 6.79 -11.31 3.41
C LYS A 47 7.00 -9.82 3.14
N GLN A 48 7.29 -9.45 1.90
CA GLN A 48 7.43 -8.06 1.50
C GLN A 48 6.08 -7.54 1.01
N LEU A 49 5.67 -6.40 1.54
CA LEU A 49 4.40 -5.76 1.22
C LEU A 49 4.63 -4.27 0.98
N ILE A 50 4.04 -3.77 -0.10
CA ILE A 50 3.93 -2.34 -0.41
C ILE A 50 2.45 -2.00 -0.41
N VAL A 51 2.07 -0.87 0.20
CA VAL A 51 0.70 -0.38 0.19
C VAL A 51 0.66 0.88 -0.67
N ALA A 52 -0.13 0.83 -1.75
CA ALA A 52 -0.39 2.00 -2.58
C ALA A 52 -1.82 2.48 -2.35
N VAL A 53 -1.97 3.70 -1.82
CA VAL A 53 -3.27 4.34 -1.61
C VAL A 53 -3.63 5.08 -2.90
N ASN A 54 -4.49 4.47 -3.70
CA ASN A 54 -4.89 4.93 -5.02
C ASN A 54 -6.13 5.84 -4.98
N LYS A 55 -6.40 6.53 -6.08
CA LYS A 55 -7.48 7.53 -6.23
C LYS A 55 -7.37 8.70 -5.26
N MET A 56 -6.15 9.09 -4.89
CA MET A 56 -5.92 10.24 -4.00
C MET A 56 -6.41 11.56 -4.61
N ASP A 57 -6.49 11.64 -5.94
CA ASP A 57 -7.11 12.74 -6.67
C ASP A 57 -8.61 12.94 -6.31
N THR A 58 -9.35 11.85 -6.08
CA THR A 58 -10.79 11.90 -5.72
C THR A 58 -11.04 12.46 -4.32
N VAL A 59 -10.04 12.39 -3.45
CA VAL A 59 -10.04 12.98 -2.10
C VAL A 59 -9.19 14.23 -2.03
N LYS A 60 -8.91 14.86 -3.19
CA LYS A 60 -8.16 16.12 -3.32
C LYS A 60 -6.81 16.10 -2.60
N TRP A 61 -6.15 14.95 -2.60
CA TRP A 61 -4.85 14.76 -1.93
C TRP A 61 -4.88 15.15 -0.45
N ASP A 62 -5.99 14.88 0.25
CA ASP A 62 -6.12 15.19 1.68
C ASP A 62 -5.17 14.35 2.54
N GLU A 63 -4.30 15.04 3.30
CA GLU A 63 -3.32 14.41 4.20
C GLU A 63 -4.02 13.68 5.35
N GLY A 64 -5.11 14.23 5.87
CA GLY A 64 -5.88 13.64 6.97
C GLY A 64 -6.43 12.28 6.59
N ARG A 65 -7.05 12.18 5.41
CA ARG A 65 -7.59 10.94 4.84
C ARG A 65 -6.50 9.92 4.58
N PHE A 66 -5.36 10.34 4.03
CA PHE A 66 -4.24 9.43 3.82
C PHE A 66 -3.72 8.85 5.15
N ASN A 67 -3.56 9.70 6.17
CA ASN A 67 -3.09 9.27 7.50
C ASN A 67 -4.10 8.35 8.21
N GLU A 68 -5.41 8.61 8.06
CA GLU A 68 -6.47 7.70 8.52
C GLU A 68 -6.34 6.31 7.88
N ILE A 69 -6.21 6.27 6.55
CA ILE A 69 -6.04 5.02 5.80
C ILE A 69 -4.78 4.29 6.24
N ILE A 70 -3.63 4.97 6.37
CA ILE A 70 -2.40 4.34 6.84
C ILE A 70 -2.60 3.70 8.20
N LYS A 71 -3.26 4.39 9.13
CA LYS A 71 -3.49 3.89 10.49
C LYS A 71 -4.33 2.61 10.47
N GLU A 72 -5.45 2.63 9.75
CA GLU A 72 -6.34 1.49 9.65
C GLU A 72 -5.70 0.31 8.91
N VAL A 73 -5.04 0.57 7.78
CA VAL A 73 -4.32 -0.47 7.01
C VAL A 73 -3.15 -1.04 7.83
N SER A 74 -2.42 -0.21 8.57
CA SER A 74 -1.34 -0.68 9.46
C SER A 74 -1.85 -1.62 10.54
N ASN A 75 -2.98 -1.29 11.17
CA ASN A 75 -3.63 -2.17 12.13
C ASN A 75 -4.10 -3.47 11.48
N PHE A 76 -4.62 -3.38 10.26
CA PHE A 76 -5.10 -4.51 9.48
C PHE A 76 -3.97 -5.47 9.11
N ILE A 77 -2.90 -5.01 8.45
CA ILE A 77 -1.78 -5.85 8.01
C ILE A 77 -1.01 -6.43 9.21
N LYS A 78 -0.97 -5.72 10.34
CA LYS A 78 -0.42 -6.24 11.60
C LYS A 78 -1.20 -7.44 12.13
N LYS A 79 -2.55 -7.44 12.00
CA LYS A 79 -3.38 -8.59 12.36
C LYS A 79 -3.19 -9.77 11.40
N VAL A 80 -2.87 -9.50 10.14
CA VAL A 80 -2.54 -10.54 9.15
C VAL A 80 -1.19 -11.20 9.47
N GLY A 81 -0.22 -10.43 9.95
CA GLY A 81 1.10 -10.93 10.36
C GLY A 81 2.28 -10.10 9.83
N TYR A 82 2.03 -9.10 8.99
CA TYR A 82 3.07 -8.19 8.51
C TYR A 82 3.51 -7.21 9.61
N ASN A 83 4.76 -6.73 9.52
CA ASN A 83 5.24 -5.64 10.34
C ASN A 83 5.01 -4.30 9.60
N PRO A 84 4.14 -3.39 10.08
CA PRO A 84 3.87 -2.13 9.38
C PRO A 84 5.12 -1.25 9.16
N LYS A 85 6.16 -1.40 10.00
CA LYS A 85 7.42 -0.65 9.83
C LYS A 85 8.21 -1.06 8.59
N THR A 86 7.99 -2.27 8.07
CA THR A 86 8.69 -2.78 6.88
C THR A 86 7.90 -2.51 5.61
N VAL A 87 6.80 -1.77 5.68
CA VAL A 87 5.86 -1.55 4.58
C VAL A 87 5.92 -0.10 4.15
N ALA A 88 6.17 0.12 2.85
CA ALA A 88 6.08 1.44 2.25
C ALA A 88 4.61 1.80 1.98
N PHE A 89 4.21 3.00 2.39
CA PHE A 89 2.88 3.57 2.11
C PHE A 89 3.02 4.71 1.11
N VAL A 90 2.47 4.52 -0.09
CA VAL A 90 2.62 5.46 -1.21
C VAL A 90 1.25 6.00 -1.62
N PRO A 91 0.97 7.31 -1.50
CA PRO A 91 -0.23 7.91 -2.06
C PRO A 91 -0.06 8.06 -3.56
N ILE A 92 -0.92 7.45 -4.37
CA ILE A 92 -0.83 7.46 -5.83
C ILE A 92 -2.15 7.90 -6.48
N SER A 93 -2.06 8.31 -7.74
CA SER A 93 -3.18 8.28 -8.66
C SER A 93 -2.78 7.46 -9.88
N GLY A 94 -3.30 6.23 -9.99
CA GLY A 94 -3.03 5.38 -11.14
C GLY A 94 -3.60 5.92 -12.45
N PHE A 95 -4.61 6.82 -12.38
CA PHE A 95 -5.20 7.45 -13.57
C PHE A 95 -4.35 8.61 -14.09
N ASN A 96 -3.85 9.46 -13.19
CA ASN A 96 -3.04 10.63 -13.54
C ASN A 96 -1.53 10.37 -13.57
N GLY A 97 -1.09 9.22 -13.04
CA GLY A 97 0.33 8.83 -12.96
C GLY A 97 1.08 9.37 -11.73
N ASP A 98 0.40 10.09 -10.82
CA ASP A 98 1.01 10.70 -9.65
C ASP A 98 1.68 9.66 -8.73
N ASN A 99 2.95 9.91 -8.36
CA ASN A 99 3.79 9.05 -7.51
C ASN A 99 3.95 7.61 -8.02
N MET A 100 3.62 7.32 -9.30
CA MET A 100 3.85 6.00 -9.88
C MET A 100 5.33 5.81 -10.23
N ILE A 101 5.86 6.73 -11.04
CA ILE A 101 7.25 6.73 -11.54
C ILE A 101 7.95 8.03 -11.12
N GLU A 102 7.22 9.15 -11.14
CA GLU A 102 7.73 10.47 -10.78
C GLU A 102 6.96 11.03 -9.57
N PRO A 103 7.63 11.81 -8.70
CA PRO A 103 6.97 12.46 -7.57
C PRO A 103 5.90 13.44 -8.02
N SER A 104 4.74 13.42 -7.35
CA SER A 104 3.63 14.33 -7.59
C SER A 104 3.85 15.70 -6.92
N SER A 105 3.48 16.77 -7.63
CA SER A 105 3.35 18.11 -7.05
C SER A 105 2.03 18.34 -6.31
N ASN A 106 1.06 17.42 -6.44
CA ASN A 106 -0.29 17.58 -5.88
C ASN A 106 -0.37 17.29 -4.37
N CYS A 107 0.65 16.63 -3.81
CA CYS A 107 0.73 16.30 -2.38
C CYS A 107 2.03 16.84 -1.75
N PRO A 108 2.20 18.16 -1.58
CA PRO A 108 3.44 18.75 -1.03
C PRO A 108 3.71 18.35 0.44
N TRP A 109 2.67 17.92 1.15
CA TRP A 109 2.76 17.37 2.51
C TRP A 109 3.48 16.01 2.53
N TYR A 110 3.37 15.21 1.47
CA TYR A 110 3.98 13.90 1.41
C TYR A 110 5.51 14.01 1.26
N LYS A 111 6.24 13.56 2.28
CA LYS A 111 7.72 13.62 2.31
C LYS A 111 8.39 12.36 1.75
N GLY A 112 7.60 11.36 1.41
CA GLY A 112 8.07 10.05 1.00
C GLY A 112 7.62 8.96 1.95
N TRP A 113 7.77 7.72 1.51
CA TRP A 113 7.60 6.54 2.33
C TRP A 113 8.92 6.21 3.03
N ASP A 114 8.79 5.56 4.17
CA ASP A 114 9.89 5.02 4.96
C ASP A 114 9.61 3.54 5.20
N LYS A 115 10.59 2.66 4.96
CA LYS A 115 10.49 1.24 5.36
C LYS A 115 11.78 0.77 6.03
N GLU A 116 11.65 -0.01 7.09
CA GLU A 116 12.76 -0.65 7.80
C GLU A 116 12.99 -2.05 7.23
N THR A 117 14.22 -2.35 6.81
CA THR A 117 14.64 -3.68 6.38
C THR A 117 15.78 -4.18 7.25
N LYS A 118 16.18 -5.45 7.07
CA LYS A 118 17.38 -5.99 7.72
C LYS A 118 18.67 -5.26 7.30
N ALA A 119 18.68 -4.62 6.13
CA ALA A 119 19.81 -3.84 5.60
C ALA A 119 19.82 -2.39 6.11
N GLY A 120 18.78 -1.95 6.83
CA GLY A 120 18.64 -0.59 7.33
C GLY A 120 17.32 0.07 6.91
N LYS A 121 17.22 1.38 7.16
CA LYS A 121 16.07 2.19 6.75
C LYS A 121 16.23 2.61 5.29
N SER A 122 15.21 2.34 4.47
CA SER A 122 15.10 2.79 3.09
C SER A 122 13.98 3.82 2.98
N THR A 123 14.16 4.82 2.12
CA THR A 123 13.19 5.89 1.90
C THR A 123 13.05 6.16 0.41
N GLY A 124 11.91 6.70 -0.01
CA GLY A 124 11.64 7.07 -1.40
C GLY A 124 10.32 7.81 -1.53
N LYS A 125 9.91 8.17 -2.74
CA LYS A 125 8.67 8.95 -2.98
C LYS A 125 7.67 8.23 -3.86
N THR A 126 8.15 7.40 -4.77
CA THR A 126 7.32 6.81 -5.82
C THR A 126 7.07 5.33 -5.56
N LEU A 127 6.06 4.78 -6.24
CA LEU A 127 5.76 3.36 -6.21
C LEU A 127 6.88 2.55 -6.86
N LEU A 128 7.49 3.06 -7.95
CA LEU A 128 8.64 2.43 -8.59
C LEU A 128 9.82 2.30 -7.62
N GLU A 129 10.20 3.39 -6.93
CA GLU A 129 11.26 3.33 -5.91
C GLU A 129 10.92 2.36 -4.77
N ALA A 130 9.64 2.19 -4.42
CA ALA A 130 9.23 1.24 -3.40
C ALA A 130 9.41 -0.22 -3.83
N ILE A 131 9.24 -0.50 -5.13
CA ILE A 131 9.44 -1.81 -5.77
C ILE A 131 10.93 -2.12 -5.91
N ASP A 132 11.74 -1.13 -6.27
CA ASP A 132 13.18 -1.29 -6.50
C ASP A 132 14.03 -1.37 -5.22
N SER A 133 13.42 -1.16 -4.04
CA SER A 133 14.11 -1.10 -2.73
C SER A 133 13.96 -2.36 -1.88
#